data_AF-A0A7C6B465-F1
#
_entry.id   AF-A0A7C6B465-F1
#
_cell.length_a   1.000
_cell.length_b   1.000
_cell.length_c   1.000
_cell.angle_alpha   90.00
_cell.angle_beta   90.00
_cell.angle_gamma   90.00
#
_symmetry.space_group_name_H-M   'P 1'
#
loop_
_entity.id
_entity.type
_entity.pdbx_description
1 polymer ?
#
loop_
_entity_poly.entity_id
_entity_poly.type
_entity_poly.pdbx_seq_one_letter_code
_entity_poly.pdbx_strand_id
1 'polypeptide(L)'
;APMPGLAQLLAHLTRLSDLVVLPRPYGENRGHEHEAIVESELFDASVPVLVVPDGGKLPDPIGKIVIAWNESHEALVAVRAALPFLRQAEAVNIAIVDPPPHAPDRSDPGGALSQMLARHDVKADVSILARTMPRVSDVIARHLVDQAADLLVMGAYGHSRIRESILGGATRHMLQTARIPILMAH
;
A
#
# COMPACT_ATOMS: atom_id res chain seq x y z
N ALA A 1 20.70 20.31 -9.21
CA ALA A 1 19.56 21.26 -9.10
C ALA A 1 18.28 20.47 -9.36
N PRO A 2 17.17 20.75 -8.65
CA PRO A 2 15.89 20.12 -8.96
C PRO A 2 15.53 20.41 -10.42
N MET A 3 15.12 19.39 -11.18
CA MET A 3 14.66 19.55 -12.56
C MET A 3 13.15 19.86 -12.54
N PRO A 4 12.72 21.07 -12.92
CA PRO A 4 11.31 21.38 -13.05
C PRO A 4 10.65 20.40 -14.03
N GLY A 5 9.49 19.87 -13.68
CA GLY A 5 8.75 18.94 -14.55
C GLY A 5 9.21 17.49 -14.53
N LEU A 6 10.19 17.11 -13.70
CA LEU A 6 10.69 15.72 -13.64
C LEU A 6 9.58 14.71 -13.31
N ALA A 7 8.76 15.00 -12.30
CA ALA A 7 7.66 14.13 -11.90
C ALA A 7 6.65 13.92 -13.05
N GLN A 8 6.27 15.00 -13.74
CA GLN A 8 5.35 14.94 -14.89
C GLN A 8 5.95 14.19 -16.07
N LEU A 9 7.26 14.35 -16.32
CA LEU A 9 7.96 13.61 -17.36
C LEU A 9 8.00 12.11 -17.04
N LEU A 10 8.32 11.74 -15.80
CA LEU A 10 8.34 10.33 -15.37
C LEU A 10 6.95 9.72 -15.51
N ALA A 11 5.92 10.37 -14.99
CA ALA A 11 4.55 9.91 -15.11
C ALA A 11 4.12 9.69 -16.58
N HIS A 12 4.51 10.60 -17.48
CA HIS A 12 4.24 10.42 -18.90
C HIS A 12 4.93 9.18 -19.49
N LEU A 13 6.19 8.93 -19.11
CA LEU A 13 6.99 7.81 -19.59
C LEU A 13 6.52 6.47 -19.04
N THR A 14 6.03 6.45 -17.80
CA THR A 14 5.68 5.23 -17.06
C THR A 14 4.23 4.81 -17.19
N ARG A 15 3.32 5.67 -17.68
CA ARG A 15 1.86 5.41 -17.78
C ARG A 15 1.45 4.11 -18.51
N LEU A 16 2.35 3.48 -19.25
CA LEU A 16 2.10 2.21 -19.96
C LEU A 16 2.75 1.01 -19.26
N SER A 17 3.27 1.21 -18.05
CA SER A 17 3.86 0.15 -17.22
C SER A 17 2.78 -0.47 -16.35
N ASP A 18 2.90 -1.76 -16.05
CA ASP A 18 2.01 -2.44 -15.10
C ASP A 18 2.40 -2.18 -13.63
N LEU A 19 3.66 -1.76 -13.39
CA LEU A 19 4.23 -1.50 -12.08
C LEU A 19 5.42 -0.54 -12.20
N VAL A 20 5.52 0.43 -11.29
CA VAL A 20 6.70 1.29 -11.14
C VAL A 20 7.36 1.00 -9.79
N VAL A 21 8.68 0.80 -9.79
CA VAL A 21 9.46 0.53 -8.57
C VAL A 21 10.26 1.78 -8.21
N LEU A 22 10.04 2.29 -7.00
CA LEU A 22 10.68 3.51 -6.51
C LEU A 22 11.37 3.29 -5.16
N PRO A 23 12.43 4.05 -4.85
CA PRO A 23 12.95 4.10 -3.49
C PRO A 23 11.97 4.82 -2.56
N ARG A 24 12.12 4.59 -1.25
CA ARG A 24 11.41 5.34 -0.21
C ARG A 24 11.57 6.86 -0.41
N PRO A 25 10.47 7.64 -0.42
CA PRO A 25 10.51 9.06 -0.73
C PRO A 25 10.94 9.97 0.42
N TYR A 26 11.15 9.43 1.63
CA TYR A 26 11.56 10.18 2.83
C TYR A 26 12.90 9.67 3.37
N GLY A 27 13.73 10.53 3.96
CA GLY A 27 15.05 10.17 4.53
C GLY A 27 16.05 11.33 4.55
N GLU A 28 17.23 11.13 5.14
CA GLU A 28 18.25 12.20 5.35
C GLU A 28 18.76 12.86 4.06
N ASN A 29 18.55 12.24 2.89
CA ASN A 29 18.95 12.77 1.58
C ASN A 29 17.78 12.80 0.57
N ARG A 30 16.54 12.96 1.05
CA ARG A 30 15.34 13.01 0.19
C ARG A 30 14.71 14.40 0.26
N GLY A 31 14.69 15.11 -0.87
CA GLY A 31 13.93 16.35 -1.04
C GLY A 31 12.47 16.11 -1.43
N HIS A 32 11.73 17.20 -1.54
CA HIS A 32 10.31 17.19 -1.96
C HIS A 32 10.10 16.55 -3.35
N GLU A 33 11.12 16.52 -4.20
CA GLU A 33 11.03 15.87 -5.51
C GLU A 33 10.71 14.38 -5.42
N HIS A 34 11.19 13.68 -4.38
CA HIS A 34 10.95 12.24 -4.25
C HIS A 34 9.49 11.93 -3.90
N GLU A 35 8.91 12.74 -3.00
CA GLU A 35 7.48 12.69 -2.67
C GLU A 35 6.64 13.00 -3.91
N ALA A 36 6.98 14.06 -4.64
CA ALA A 36 6.30 14.46 -5.87
C ALA A 36 6.36 13.39 -6.97
N ILE A 37 7.46 12.64 -7.10
CA ILE A 37 7.56 11.53 -8.05
C ILE A 37 6.62 10.39 -7.66
N VAL A 38 6.61 9.95 -6.40
CA VAL A 38 5.68 8.90 -5.96
C VAL A 38 4.22 9.33 -6.18
N GLU A 39 3.90 10.57 -5.86
CA GLU A 39 2.56 11.14 -6.11
C GLU A 39 2.23 11.20 -7.60
N SER A 40 3.14 11.62 -8.47
CA SER A 40 2.88 11.66 -9.92
C SER A 40 2.65 10.27 -10.52
N GLU A 41 3.37 9.25 -10.05
CA GLU A 41 3.10 7.88 -10.49
C GLU A 41 1.70 7.41 -10.08
N LEU A 42 1.30 7.68 -8.84
CA LEU A 42 -0.02 7.28 -8.33
C LEU A 42 -1.18 8.04 -8.97
N PHE A 43 -1.04 9.37 -9.16
CA PHE A 43 -2.15 10.23 -9.58
C PHE A 43 -2.13 10.56 -11.08
N ASP A 44 -0.97 10.92 -11.63
CA ASP A 44 -0.87 11.38 -13.03
C ASP A 44 -0.70 10.19 -13.98
N ALA A 45 0.17 9.23 -13.64
CA ALA A 45 0.36 8.01 -14.44
C ALA A 45 -0.69 6.93 -14.17
N SER A 46 -1.36 6.99 -13.01
CA SER A 46 -2.34 5.98 -12.56
C SER A 46 -1.78 4.55 -12.56
N VAL A 47 -0.52 4.41 -12.14
CA VAL A 47 0.19 3.12 -12.12
C VAL A 47 0.45 2.67 -10.67
N PRO A 48 0.31 1.37 -10.35
CA PRO A 48 0.74 0.84 -9.07
C PRO A 48 2.23 1.11 -8.80
N VAL A 49 2.56 1.51 -7.59
CA VAL A 49 3.92 1.83 -7.14
C VAL A 49 4.37 0.83 -6.08
N LEU A 50 5.52 0.19 -6.33
CA LEU A 50 6.24 -0.62 -5.35
C LEU A 50 7.38 0.22 -4.76
N VAL A 51 7.19 0.68 -3.52
CA VAL A 51 8.20 1.42 -2.78
C VAL A 51 9.11 0.45 -2.04
N VAL A 52 10.41 0.54 -2.28
CA VAL A 52 11.43 -0.28 -1.62
C VAL A 52 12.15 0.55 -0.55
N PRO A 53 12.22 0.09 0.71
CA PRO A 53 12.89 0.81 1.79
C PRO A 53 14.41 0.88 1.58
N ASP A 54 15.05 1.89 2.18
CA ASP A 54 16.51 2.08 2.05
C ASP A 54 17.27 0.89 2.65
N GLY A 55 18.29 0.40 1.94
CA GLY A 55 19.05 -0.79 2.33
C GLY A 55 18.26 -2.10 2.25
N GLY A 56 16.96 -2.04 1.94
CA GLY A 56 16.10 -3.18 1.72
C GLY A 56 16.36 -3.80 0.34
N LYS A 57 16.20 -5.12 0.27
CA LYS A 57 16.04 -5.85 -0.99
C LYS A 57 14.59 -6.31 -1.08
N LEU A 58 14.09 -6.46 -2.30
CA LEU A 58 12.86 -7.23 -2.50
C LEU A 58 13.17 -8.69 -2.14
N PRO A 59 12.42 -9.30 -1.21
CA PRO A 59 12.55 -10.73 -0.94
C PRO A 59 12.30 -11.55 -2.21
N ASP A 60 13.05 -12.62 -2.40
CA ASP A 60 12.86 -13.58 -3.48
C ASP A 60 12.94 -15.01 -2.90
N PRO A 61 11.80 -15.69 -2.71
CA PRO A 61 10.44 -15.24 -3.03
C PRO A 61 9.86 -14.23 -2.02
N ILE A 62 8.80 -13.50 -2.42
CA ILE A 62 7.90 -12.78 -1.50
C ILE A 62 6.90 -13.79 -0.94
N GLY A 63 7.11 -14.27 0.28
CA GLY A 63 6.35 -15.38 0.87
C GLY A 63 5.15 -14.94 1.69
N LYS A 64 5.28 -13.87 2.48
CA LYS A 64 4.25 -13.42 3.42
C LYS A 64 3.76 -12.02 3.08
N ILE A 65 2.50 -11.90 2.69
CA ILE A 65 1.93 -10.63 2.24
C ILE A 65 0.82 -10.20 3.18
N VAL A 66 0.88 -8.95 3.64
CA VAL A 66 -0.21 -8.32 4.38
C VAL A 66 -0.91 -7.32 3.49
N ILE A 67 -2.24 -7.40 3.41
CA ILE A 67 -3.11 -6.44 2.75
C ILE A 67 -3.72 -5.56 3.84
N ALA A 68 -3.37 -4.27 3.89
CA ALA A 68 -4.08 -3.31 4.73
C ALA A 68 -5.38 -2.89 4.04
N TRP A 69 -6.51 -3.36 4.58
CA TRP A 69 -7.83 -3.22 3.98
C TRP A 69 -8.71 -2.26 4.78
N ASN A 70 -9.26 -1.26 4.09
CA ASN A 70 -10.16 -0.24 4.62
C ASN A 70 -11.41 -0.05 3.75
N GLU A 71 -11.73 -1.04 2.90
CA GLU A 71 -12.84 -1.02 1.93
C GLU A 71 -12.78 0.09 0.86
N SER A 72 -11.66 0.82 0.76
CA SER A 72 -11.54 1.88 -0.23
C SER A 72 -11.29 1.34 -1.64
N HIS A 73 -11.60 2.16 -2.65
CA HIS A 73 -11.35 1.82 -4.04
C HIS A 73 -9.84 1.66 -4.30
N GLU A 74 -9.05 2.57 -3.76
CA GLU A 74 -7.59 2.61 -3.85
C GLU A 74 -6.98 1.30 -3.31
N ALA A 75 -7.49 0.80 -2.18
CA ALA A 75 -7.06 -0.48 -1.62
C ALA A 75 -7.42 -1.66 -2.54
N LEU A 76 -8.59 -1.64 -3.18
CA LEU A 76 -8.98 -2.68 -4.13
C LEU A 76 -8.11 -2.66 -5.39
N VAL A 77 -7.77 -1.47 -5.91
CA VAL A 77 -6.85 -1.30 -7.04
C VAL A 77 -5.49 -1.88 -6.67
N ALA A 78 -4.96 -1.55 -5.49
CA ALA A 78 -3.68 -2.07 -5.02
C ALA A 78 -3.69 -3.61 -4.89
N VAL A 79 -4.76 -4.20 -4.34
CA VAL A 79 -4.90 -5.66 -4.25
C VAL A 79 -4.93 -6.31 -5.63
N ARG A 80 -5.66 -5.74 -6.59
CA ARG A 80 -5.71 -6.26 -7.97
C ARG A 80 -4.35 -6.22 -8.64
N ALA A 81 -3.61 -5.11 -8.48
CA ALA A 81 -2.24 -4.98 -8.97
C ALA A 81 -1.28 -5.98 -8.30
N ALA A 82 -1.53 -6.33 -7.04
CA ALA A 82 -0.72 -7.28 -6.30
C ALA A 82 -1.01 -8.77 -6.63
N LEU A 83 -2.05 -9.09 -7.41
CA LEU A 83 -2.42 -10.48 -7.71
C LEU A 83 -1.25 -11.39 -8.16
N PRO A 84 -0.30 -10.94 -9.01
CA PRO A 84 0.86 -11.76 -9.36
C PRO A 84 1.71 -12.17 -8.16
N PHE A 85 1.88 -11.27 -7.16
CA PHE A 85 2.59 -11.58 -5.91
C PHE A 85 1.73 -12.46 -4.99
N LEU A 86 0.45 -12.12 -4.83
CA LEU A 86 -0.47 -12.84 -3.95
C LEU A 86 -0.65 -14.32 -4.36
N ARG A 87 -0.64 -14.62 -5.66
CA ARG A 87 -0.73 -16.01 -6.17
C ARG A 87 0.48 -16.87 -5.85
N GLN A 88 1.63 -16.24 -5.61
CA GLN A 88 2.91 -16.92 -5.33
C GLN A 88 3.25 -16.94 -3.84
N ALA A 89 2.52 -16.19 -3.02
CA ALA A 89 2.74 -16.09 -1.60
C ALA A 89 2.40 -17.40 -0.89
N GLU A 90 3.22 -17.75 0.10
CA GLU A 90 2.96 -18.83 1.07
C GLU A 90 1.77 -18.46 1.96
N ALA A 91 1.69 -17.20 2.38
CA ALA A 91 0.64 -16.69 3.26
C ALA A 91 0.19 -15.29 2.86
N VAL A 92 -1.13 -15.08 2.84
CA VAL A 92 -1.76 -13.77 2.65
C VAL A 92 -2.64 -13.47 3.85
N ASN A 93 -2.48 -12.29 4.43
CA ASN A 93 -3.29 -11.81 5.54
C ASN A 93 -4.00 -10.50 5.18
N ILE A 94 -5.32 -10.46 5.31
CA ILE A 94 -6.13 -9.25 5.18
C ILE A 94 -6.23 -8.62 6.57
N ALA A 95 -5.54 -7.50 6.78
CA ALA A 95 -5.55 -6.76 8.02
C ALA A 95 -6.53 -5.59 7.94
N ILE A 96 -7.53 -5.58 8.83
CA ILE A 96 -8.56 -4.54 8.94
C ILE A 96 -8.42 -3.89 10.31
N VAL A 97 -8.15 -2.59 10.36
CA VAL A 97 -7.98 -1.86 11.62
C VAL A 97 -9.27 -1.13 11.95
N ASP A 98 -9.85 -1.46 13.11
CA ASP A 98 -10.99 -0.75 13.71
C ASP A 98 -12.17 -0.56 12.73
N PRO A 99 -12.71 -1.67 12.17
CA PRO A 99 -13.79 -1.58 11.20
C PRO A 99 -15.03 -0.89 11.83
N PRO A 100 -15.78 -0.08 11.05
CA PRO A 100 -16.94 0.62 11.57
C PRO A 100 -17.97 -0.36 12.16
N PRO A 101 -18.49 -0.13 13.38
CA PRO A 101 -19.43 -1.06 14.02
C PRO A 101 -20.76 -1.23 13.28
N HIS A 102 -21.06 -0.34 12.33
CA HIS A 102 -22.29 -0.32 11.54
C HIS A 102 -22.02 -0.47 10.03
N ALA A 103 -20.85 -1.00 9.65
CA ALA A 103 -20.56 -1.31 8.25
C ALA A 103 -21.56 -2.34 7.69
N PRO A 104 -21.94 -2.27 6.41
CA PRO A 104 -22.85 -3.23 5.78
C PRO A 104 -22.39 -4.70 5.92
N ASP A 105 -21.09 -4.93 5.98
CA ASP A 105 -20.43 -6.24 6.09
C ASP A 105 -19.92 -6.54 7.52
N ARG A 106 -20.43 -5.86 8.55
CA ARG A 106 -19.98 -5.99 9.96
C ARG A 106 -19.84 -7.43 10.49
N SER A 107 -20.64 -8.37 9.96
CA SER A 107 -20.65 -9.76 10.41
C SER A 107 -19.53 -10.60 9.79
N ASP A 108 -18.91 -10.11 8.71
CA ASP A 108 -17.84 -10.75 7.95
C ASP A 108 -16.92 -9.71 7.29
N PRO A 109 -16.24 -8.82 8.07
CA PRO A 109 -15.42 -7.76 7.49
C PRO A 109 -14.28 -8.37 6.66
N GLY A 110 -14.16 -7.96 5.40
CA GLY A 110 -13.16 -8.51 4.48
C GLY A 110 -13.53 -9.85 3.84
N GLY A 111 -14.69 -10.44 4.17
CA GLY A 111 -15.16 -11.70 3.59
C GLY A 111 -15.34 -11.62 2.07
N ALA A 112 -15.90 -10.52 1.57
CA ALA A 112 -16.04 -10.28 0.13
C ALA A 112 -14.68 -10.22 -0.59
N LEU A 113 -13.67 -9.61 0.05
CA LEU A 113 -12.30 -9.57 -0.48
C LEU A 113 -11.67 -10.96 -0.47
N SER A 114 -11.80 -11.71 0.62
CA SER A 114 -11.33 -13.10 0.71
C SER A 114 -11.96 -13.99 -0.37
N GLN A 115 -13.27 -13.86 -0.62
CA GLN A 115 -13.96 -14.58 -1.70
C GLN A 115 -13.49 -14.16 -3.11
N MET A 116 -13.13 -12.89 -3.31
CA MET A 116 -12.53 -12.44 -4.56
C MET A 116 -11.14 -13.07 -4.74
N LEU A 117 -10.31 -13.06 -3.71
CA LEU A 117 -8.96 -13.64 -3.73
C LEU A 117 -9.00 -15.16 -3.95
N ALA A 118 -9.94 -15.86 -3.33
CA ALA A 118 -10.13 -17.31 -3.52
C ALA A 118 -10.42 -17.66 -4.99
N ARG A 119 -11.15 -16.81 -5.74
CA ARG A 119 -11.38 -16.98 -7.18
C ARG A 119 -10.12 -16.81 -8.03
N HIS A 120 -9.06 -16.25 -7.46
CA HIS A 120 -7.74 -16.13 -8.06
C HIS A 120 -6.72 -17.14 -7.50
N ASP A 121 -7.19 -18.20 -6.81
CA ASP A 121 -6.37 -19.22 -6.14
C ASP A 121 -5.54 -18.68 -4.96
N VAL A 122 -5.93 -17.55 -4.39
CA VAL A 122 -5.26 -16.94 -3.23
C VAL A 122 -6.08 -17.24 -1.97
N LYS A 123 -5.49 -18.00 -1.05
CA LYS A 123 -6.05 -18.21 0.30
C LYS A 123 -5.57 -17.08 1.22
N ALA A 124 -6.52 -16.37 1.81
CA ALA A 124 -6.21 -15.24 2.69
C ALA A 124 -6.91 -15.38 4.04
N ASP A 125 -6.14 -15.27 5.12
CA ASP A 125 -6.67 -15.17 6.48
C ASP A 125 -7.09 -13.73 6.77
N VAL A 126 -8.17 -13.55 7.52
CA VAL A 126 -8.65 -12.21 7.90
C VAL A 126 -8.27 -11.92 9.36
N SER A 127 -7.70 -10.74 9.61
CA SER A 127 -7.34 -10.26 10.93
C SER A 127 -8.01 -8.92 11.22
N ILE A 128 -8.92 -8.91 12.19
CA ILE A 128 -9.56 -7.70 12.70
C ILE A 128 -8.74 -7.17 13.86
N LEU A 129 -8.16 -5.99 13.69
CA LEU A 129 -7.22 -5.37 14.61
C LEU A 129 -7.89 -4.21 15.33
N ALA A 130 -7.83 -4.22 16.67
CA ALA A 130 -8.25 -3.06 17.46
C ALA A 130 -7.28 -1.89 17.27
N ARG A 131 -7.78 -0.66 17.26
CA ARG A 131 -6.96 0.55 17.27
C ARG A 131 -6.35 0.80 18.65
N THR A 132 -5.31 0.04 18.99
CA THR A 132 -4.62 0.16 20.29
C THR A 132 -3.53 1.23 20.31
N MET A 133 -3.37 1.99 19.22
CA MET A 133 -2.32 3.01 19.06
C MET A 133 -2.88 4.28 18.42
N PRO A 134 -2.22 5.45 18.57
CA PRO A 134 -2.71 6.72 18.03
C PRO A 134 -2.93 6.70 16.51
N ARG A 135 -2.01 6.07 15.75
CA ARG A 135 -2.07 6.01 14.29
C ARG A 135 -2.41 4.60 13.82
N VAL A 136 -3.29 4.50 12.83
CA VAL A 136 -3.62 3.22 12.14
C VAL A 136 -2.35 2.60 11.54
N SER A 137 -1.47 3.43 10.98
CA SER A 137 -0.18 3.02 10.45
C SER A 137 0.73 2.35 11.48
N ASP A 138 0.66 2.74 12.76
CA ASP A 138 1.45 2.09 13.82
C ASP A 138 0.90 0.69 14.14
N VAL A 139 -0.43 0.54 14.12
CA VAL A 139 -1.09 -0.77 14.29
C VAL A 139 -0.71 -1.71 13.14
N ILE A 140 -0.78 -1.21 11.90
CA ILE A 140 -0.34 -1.95 10.71
C ILE A 140 1.14 -2.32 10.84
N ALA A 141 2.02 -1.37 11.17
CA ALA A 141 3.45 -1.63 11.29
C ALA A 141 3.77 -2.69 12.34
N ARG A 142 3.08 -2.70 13.49
CA ARG A 142 3.19 -3.79 14.47
C ARG A 142 2.73 -5.13 13.89
N HIS A 143 1.58 -5.15 13.22
CA HIS A 143 1.03 -6.37 12.61
C HIS A 143 1.95 -6.95 11.53
N LEU A 144 2.60 -6.09 10.73
CA LEU A 144 3.61 -6.53 9.76
C LEU A 144 4.76 -7.29 10.42
N VAL A 145 5.20 -6.84 11.60
CA VAL A 145 6.24 -7.53 12.39
C VAL A 145 5.69 -8.85 12.94
N ASP A 146 4.48 -8.85 13.50
CA ASP A 146 3.84 -10.04 14.07
C ASP A 146 3.63 -11.14 13.03
N GLN A 147 3.31 -10.76 11.79
CA GLN A 147 3.15 -11.69 10.65
C GLN A 147 4.47 -12.04 9.95
N ALA A 148 5.60 -11.41 10.34
CA ALA A 148 6.86 -11.47 9.62
C ALA A 148 6.68 -11.21 8.11
N ALA A 149 5.92 -10.17 7.77
CA ALA A 149 5.54 -9.86 6.41
C ALA A 149 6.73 -9.42 5.54
N ASP A 150 6.74 -9.89 4.30
CA ASP A 150 7.71 -9.55 3.26
C ASP A 150 7.27 -8.36 2.40
N LEU A 151 5.95 -8.16 2.26
CA LEU A 151 5.33 -7.11 1.47
C LEU A 151 4.05 -6.61 2.15
N LEU A 152 3.89 -5.29 2.20
CA LEU A 152 2.61 -4.64 2.48
C LEU A 152 1.92 -4.25 1.17
N VAL A 153 0.64 -4.55 1.05
CA VAL A 153 -0.25 -4.04 -0.01
C VAL A 153 -1.26 -3.09 0.63
N MET A 154 -1.37 -1.85 0.14
CA MET A 154 -2.32 -0.88 0.68
C MET A 154 -2.78 0.15 -0.38
N GLY A 155 -3.98 0.71 -0.21
CA GLY A 155 -4.39 1.89 -0.98
C GLY A 155 -3.61 3.14 -0.57
N ALA A 156 -3.47 4.09 -1.49
CA ALA A 156 -2.83 5.37 -1.25
C ALA A 156 -3.84 6.52 -1.28
N TYR A 157 -3.81 7.39 -0.26
CA TYR A 157 -4.52 8.68 -0.27
C TYR A 157 -6.05 8.63 -0.49
N GLY A 158 -6.74 7.58 0.00
CA GLY A 158 -8.17 7.36 -0.24
C GLY A 158 -9.17 8.23 0.57
N HIS A 159 -8.71 8.96 1.59
CA HIS A 159 -9.59 9.87 2.34
C HIS A 159 -9.41 11.32 1.85
N SER A 160 -10.47 11.90 1.31
CA SER A 160 -10.64 13.28 0.82
C SER A 160 -9.83 13.66 -0.43
N ARG A 161 -10.57 13.73 -1.54
CA ARG A 161 -10.21 14.21 -2.88
C ARG A 161 -10.00 15.73 -2.97
N ILE A 162 -9.40 16.36 -1.96
CA ILE A 162 -9.04 17.78 -2.05
C ILE A 162 -7.53 17.88 -2.16
N ARG A 163 -7.12 18.28 -3.37
CA ARG A 163 -5.74 18.59 -3.81
C ARG A 163 -5.17 19.83 -3.11
N GLU A 164 -5.56 20.08 -1.86
CA GLU A 164 -5.10 21.18 -1.03
C GLU A 164 -4.84 20.65 0.37
N SER A 165 -3.58 20.29 0.62
CA SER A 165 -2.98 20.12 1.96
C SER A 165 -3.57 19.03 2.90
N ILE A 166 -2.77 17.98 3.17
CA ILE A 166 -2.80 17.18 4.42
C ILE A 166 -3.90 16.10 4.53
N LEU A 167 -3.94 15.14 3.61
CA LEU A 167 -4.84 13.97 3.73
C LEU A 167 -4.15 12.60 3.59
N GLY A 168 -2.82 12.58 3.65
CA GLY A 168 -2.02 11.37 3.58
C GLY A 168 -1.46 10.88 4.92
N GLY A 169 -1.96 11.30 6.09
CA GLY A 169 -1.29 11.05 7.38
C GLY A 169 -0.85 9.59 7.61
N ALA A 170 -1.72 8.62 7.29
CA ALA A 170 -1.40 7.20 7.40
C ALA A 170 -0.41 6.73 6.31
N THR A 171 -0.69 7.04 5.02
CA THR A 171 0.19 6.70 3.89
C THR A 171 1.59 7.29 4.04
N ARG A 172 1.68 8.59 4.34
CA ARG A 172 2.91 9.32 4.61
C ARG A 172 3.68 8.69 5.76
N HIS A 173 3.01 8.41 6.88
CA HIS A 173 3.67 7.75 8.01
C HIS A 173 4.19 6.36 7.65
N MET A 174 3.38 5.56 6.95
CA MET A 174 3.80 4.23 6.46
C MET A 174 5.05 4.33 5.59
N LEU A 175 5.08 5.27 4.64
CA LEU A 175 6.25 5.50 3.78
C LEU A 175 7.46 6.05 4.56
N GLN A 176 7.24 6.88 5.58
CA GLN A 176 8.32 7.39 6.44
C GLN A 176 8.97 6.27 7.26
N THR A 177 8.18 5.34 7.77
CA THR A 177 8.66 4.28 8.68
C THR A 177 8.80 2.91 8.01
N ALA A 178 8.66 2.84 6.67
CA ALA A 178 8.68 1.60 5.91
C ALA A 178 9.98 0.81 6.19
N ARG A 179 9.83 -0.44 6.66
CA ARG A 179 10.94 -1.39 6.87
C ARG A 179 10.91 -2.57 5.89
N ILE A 180 9.78 -2.74 5.21
CA ILE A 180 9.57 -3.74 4.15
C ILE A 180 9.03 -3.02 2.91
N PRO A 181 9.14 -3.63 1.72
CA PRO A 181 8.48 -3.14 0.52
C PRO A 181 6.98 -2.85 0.72
N ILE A 182 6.49 -1.79 0.07
CA ILE A 182 5.07 -1.40 0.08
C ILE A 182 4.58 -1.27 -1.36
N LEU A 183 3.63 -2.10 -1.76
CA LEU A 183 2.88 -1.93 -3.00
C LEU A 183 1.63 -1.11 -2.72
N MET A 184 1.44 -0.07 -3.52
CA MET A 184 0.32 0.85 -3.36
C MET A 184 -0.21 1.40 -4.68
N ALA A 185 -1.50 1.73 -4.69
CA ALA A 185 -2.19 2.29 -5.83
C ALA A 185 -3.26 3.28 -5.38
N HIS A 186 -3.75 4.10 -6.31
CA HIS A 186 -4.83 5.06 -6.12
C HIS A 186 -6.01 4.70 -7.03
#